data_AF-A0A9P9Q7V3-F1
#
_entry.id   AF-A0A9P9Q7V3-F1
#
_cell.length_a   1.000
_cell.length_b   1.000
_cell.length_c   1.000
_cell.angle_alpha   90.00
_cell.angle_beta   90.00
_cell.angle_gamma   90.00
#
_symmetry.space_group_name_H-M   'P 1'
#
loop_
_entity.id
_entity.type
_entity.pdbx_description
1 polymer ?
#
loop_
_entity_poly.entity_id
_entity_poly.type
_entity_poly.pdbx_seq_one_letter_code
_entity_poly.pdbx_strand_id
1 'polypeptide(L)'
;MARRRHHRRQGSDEGGVPVPHLGSCGYSSVTSTSETPSTSEVSSSEHEDSYFNKFEGFQQDRDATFAKEFARLAIHQEWSKKEKKERRFEAVEAEIELYVGTDMSDLKMLQKVCGACDIDPIPSSVTKCKKALATVHVNIYNFVEHCRHPSRVSVRTFQSLNQLRKYSVPNYIFPLSRAKADKFIKVLLRPFFGRRRK
;
A
#
# COMPACT_ATOMS: atom_id res chain seq x y z
N MET A 1 46.69 -12.99 -45.88
CA MET A 1 47.59 -12.11 -45.09
C MET A 1 47.44 -12.54 -43.63
N ALA A 2 48.39 -13.29 -43.04
CA ALA A 2 49.55 -12.77 -42.29
C ALA A 2 49.12 -11.77 -41.19
N ARG A 3 49.49 -11.81 -39.91
CA ARG A 3 50.45 -12.55 -39.07
C ARG A 3 50.07 -12.14 -37.62
N ARG A 4 50.03 -13.04 -36.63
CA ARG A 4 51.08 -13.24 -35.60
C ARG A 4 51.37 -11.97 -34.76
N ARG A 5 51.09 -11.95 -33.43
CA ARG A 5 52.02 -12.19 -32.28
C ARG A 5 51.72 -11.10 -31.21
N HIS A 6 52.01 -11.17 -29.91
CA HIS A 6 52.62 -12.12 -28.97
C HIS A 6 52.48 -11.55 -27.53
N HIS A 7 52.53 -12.46 -26.54
CA HIS A 7 53.15 -12.29 -25.20
C HIS A 7 52.47 -11.33 -24.21
N ARG A 8 52.52 -11.49 -22.87
CA ARG A 8 53.43 -12.17 -21.92
C ARG A 8 52.68 -12.25 -20.56
N ARG A 9 52.65 -13.39 -19.84
CA ARG A 9 53.30 -13.67 -18.52
C ARG A 9 53.33 -12.48 -17.52
N GLN A 10 53.14 -12.60 -16.21
CA GLN A 10 53.33 -13.71 -15.24
C GLN A 10 52.93 -13.19 -13.84
N GLY A 11 52.53 -14.11 -12.94
CA GLY A 11 52.80 -14.15 -11.48
C GLY A 11 52.37 -12.97 -10.61
N SER A 12 52.18 -13.07 -9.29
CA SER A 12 52.29 -14.12 -8.26
C SER A 12 51.55 -13.54 -7.05
N ASP A 13 50.71 -14.30 -6.35
CA ASP A 13 50.93 -14.78 -4.96
C ASP A 13 50.79 -13.69 -3.87
N GLU A 14 50.66 -14.11 -2.61
CA GLU A 14 50.28 -13.34 -1.39
C GLU A 14 48.76 -13.32 -1.14
N GLY A 15 48.13 -14.19 -0.35
CA GLY A 15 48.64 -14.96 0.79
C GLY A 15 48.53 -14.13 2.07
N GLY A 16 47.54 -14.43 2.93
CA GLY A 16 47.59 -14.03 4.35
C GLY A 16 46.40 -13.23 4.88
N VAL A 17 45.42 -13.94 5.44
CA VAL A 17 44.53 -13.45 6.50
C VAL A 17 45.35 -13.44 7.80
N PRO A 18 45.25 -12.40 8.65
CA PRO A 18 44.59 -12.64 9.94
C PRO A 18 43.83 -11.44 10.51
N VAL A 19 42.64 -11.73 11.05
CA VAL A 19 41.99 -10.96 12.12
C VAL A 19 42.44 -11.60 13.44
N PRO A 20 42.85 -10.80 14.45
CA PRO A 20 42.11 -10.85 15.72
C PRO A 20 42.03 -9.48 16.43
N HIS A 21 40.80 -8.97 16.51
CA HIS A 21 40.02 -8.72 17.73
C HIS A 21 40.72 -8.68 19.11
N LEU A 22 40.34 -7.64 19.88
CA LEU A 22 40.34 -7.40 21.34
C LEU A 22 41.56 -6.80 22.03
N GLY A 23 41.48 -5.47 22.19
CA GLY A 23 41.98 -4.79 23.37
C GLY A 23 40.91 -4.71 24.47
N SER A 24 41.27 -5.24 25.64
CA SER A 24 40.99 -4.72 26.98
C SER A 24 39.53 -4.44 27.40
N CYS A 25 38.89 -5.43 28.04
CA CYS A 25 37.84 -5.19 29.03
C CYS A 25 38.46 -5.09 30.43
N GLY A 26 38.51 -3.88 30.98
CA GLY A 26 38.48 -3.66 32.42
C GLY A 26 37.05 -3.27 32.80
N TYR A 27 36.35 -4.13 33.54
CA TYR A 27 35.09 -3.78 34.17
C TYR A 27 35.15 -4.20 35.63
N SER A 28 35.22 -3.19 36.50
CA SER A 28 34.94 -3.30 37.92
C SER A 28 33.44 -3.50 38.12
N SER A 29 33.09 -4.44 39.00
CA SER A 29 31.76 -4.67 39.53
C SER A 29 31.06 -3.38 39.97
N VAL A 30 29.81 -3.20 39.56
CA VAL A 30 28.73 -2.72 40.45
C VAL A 30 27.38 -3.25 39.98
N THR A 31 26.71 -3.95 40.90
CA THR A 31 25.31 -4.35 40.88
C THR A 31 24.38 -3.13 40.80
N SER A 32 23.34 -3.20 39.97
CA SER A 32 22.02 -2.69 40.36
C SER A 32 20.90 -3.13 39.40
N THR A 33 19.92 -3.74 40.04
CA THR A 33 18.55 -4.10 39.66
C THR A 33 17.88 -3.11 38.72
N SER A 34 17.26 -3.59 37.64
CA SER A 34 15.90 -3.20 37.22
C SER A 34 15.45 -3.97 35.96
N GLU A 35 14.30 -4.60 36.12
CA GLU A 35 13.32 -5.08 35.15
C GLU A 35 13.59 -4.80 33.67
N THR A 36 13.66 -5.85 32.85
CA THR A 36 13.44 -5.76 31.41
C THR A 36 12.23 -6.61 31.04
N PRO A 37 11.16 -6.01 30.48
CA PRO A 37 9.99 -6.74 30.05
C PRO A 37 10.33 -7.55 28.80
N SER A 38 9.76 -8.75 28.78
CA SER A 38 9.75 -9.70 27.67
C SER A 38 9.59 -8.97 26.34
N THR A 39 10.57 -9.16 25.47
CA THR A 39 10.58 -8.67 24.09
C THR A 39 9.34 -9.20 23.38
N SER A 40 8.36 -8.31 23.20
CA SER A 40 7.20 -8.52 22.37
C SER A 40 7.66 -8.85 20.95
N GLU A 41 7.44 -10.10 20.54
CA GLU A 41 7.46 -10.47 19.13
C GLU A 41 6.31 -9.76 18.42
N VAL A 42 6.59 -8.53 17.98
CA VAL A 42 5.80 -7.79 16.99
C VAL A 42 6.09 -8.44 15.65
N SER A 43 5.27 -9.40 15.22
CA SER A 43 5.04 -9.70 13.81
C SER A 43 3.94 -10.74 13.68
N SER A 44 2.71 -10.35 13.31
CA SER A 44 1.66 -11.18 12.67
C SER A 44 0.25 -10.54 12.65
N SER A 45 0.03 -9.29 13.09
CA SER A 45 -1.35 -8.79 13.32
C SER A 45 -1.88 -7.76 12.32
N GLU A 46 -1.17 -7.38 11.26
CA GLU A 46 -1.61 -6.22 10.45
C GLU A 46 -2.75 -6.52 9.44
N HIS A 47 -3.21 -7.77 9.32
CA HIS A 47 -4.20 -8.16 8.29
C HIS A 47 -5.34 -9.08 8.78
N GLU A 48 -5.55 -9.19 10.10
CA GLU A 48 -6.67 -9.98 10.64
C GLU A 48 -8.03 -9.27 10.42
N ASP A 49 -8.03 -7.96 10.24
CA ASP A 49 -9.26 -7.16 10.14
C ASP A 49 -9.76 -6.87 8.71
N SER A 50 -9.20 -7.54 7.70
CA SER A 50 -9.66 -7.39 6.31
C SER A 50 -11.16 -7.69 6.19
N TYR A 51 -11.85 -6.99 5.27
CA TYR A 51 -13.29 -7.18 5.04
C TYR A 51 -13.66 -8.65 4.83
N PHE A 52 -12.78 -9.41 4.18
CA PHE A 52 -12.99 -10.81 3.84
C PHE A 52 -13.02 -11.74 5.06
N ASN A 53 -12.31 -11.41 6.14
CA ASN A 53 -12.25 -12.26 7.34
C ASN A 53 -13.53 -12.16 8.20
N LYS A 54 -14.46 -11.25 7.88
CA LYS A 54 -15.73 -11.06 8.60
C LYS A 54 -16.78 -12.12 8.26
N PHE A 55 -16.49 -13.02 7.31
CA PHE A 55 -17.43 -14.00 6.79
C PHE A 55 -17.04 -15.41 7.23
N GLU A 56 -17.91 -16.04 8.01
CA GLU A 56 -17.67 -17.39 8.53
C GLU A 56 -17.48 -18.40 7.40
N GLY A 57 -16.48 -19.28 7.57
CA GLY A 57 -16.14 -20.31 6.58
C GLY A 57 -15.48 -19.78 5.29
N PHE A 58 -15.33 -18.47 5.12
CA PHE A 58 -14.60 -17.90 3.98
C PHE A 58 -13.11 -17.74 4.30
N GLN A 59 -12.25 -18.37 3.50
CA GLN A 59 -10.80 -18.26 3.64
C GLN A 59 -10.24 -17.34 2.55
N GLN A 60 -9.70 -16.20 2.98
CA GLN A 60 -9.17 -15.21 2.05
C GLN A 60 -7.93 -15.72 1.30
N ASP A 61 -7.88 -15.50 -0.01
CA ASP A 61 -6.67 -15.67 -0.82
C ASP A 61 -5.90 -14.35 -0.87
N ARG A 62 -4.73 -14.34 -0.23
CA ARG A 62 -3.85 -13.17 -0.14
C ARG A 62 -3.05 -12.93 -1.42
N ASP A 63 -3.08 -13.82 -2.41
CA ASP A 63 -2.44 -13.59 -3.71
C ASP A 63 -3.44 -13.13 -4.77
N ALA A 64 -4.75 -13.23 -4.49
CA ALA A 64 -5.80 -12.77 -5.39
C ALA A 64 -5.94 -11.24 -5.40
N THR A 65 -6.33 -10.72 -6.57
CA THR A 65 -6.73 -9.31 -6.67
C THR A 65 -8.02 -9.06 -5.91
N PHE A 66 -8.25 -7.83 -5.44
CA PHE A 66 -9.48 -7.47 -4.73
C PHE A 66 -10.72 -7.87 -5.52
N ALA A 67 -10.72 -7.65 -6.83
CA ALA A 67 -11.86 -7.97 -7.68
C ALA A 67 -12.13 -9.47 -7.78
N LYS A 68 -11.07 -10.29 -7.86
CA LYS A 68 -11.19 -11.76 -7.87
C LYS A 68 -11.64 -12.27 -6.50
N GLU A 69 -11.05 -11.74 -5.43
CA GLU A 69 -11.35 -12.15 -4.08
C GLU A 69 -12.78 -11.81 -3.67
N PHE A 70 -13.23 -10.60 -4.00
CA PHE A 70 -14.62 -10.19 -3.86
C PHE A 70 -15.58 -11.04 -4.69
N ALA A 71 -15.16 -11.51 -5.88
CA ALA A 71 -15.99 -12.42 -6.66
C ALA A 71 -16.12 -13.80 -5.99
N ARG A 72 -15.03 -14.33 -5.40
CA ARG A 72 -15.07 -15.58 -4.62
C ARG A 72 -15.99 -15.45 -3.42
N LEU A 73 -15.84 -14.37 -2.64
CA LEU A 73 -16.71 -14.10 -1.50
C LEU A 73 -18.18 -13.98 -1.89
N ALA A 74 -18.47 -13.28 -3.00
CA ALA A 74 -19.84 -13.13 -3.47
C ALA A 74 -20.49 -14.46 -3.90
N ILE A 75 -19.70 -15.42 -4.38
CA ILE A 75 -20.16 -16.78 -4.70
C ILE A 75 -20.40 -17.55 -3.39
N HIS A 76 -19.45 -17.51 -2.45
CA HIS A 76 -19.54 -18.17 -1.15
C HIS A 76 -20.77 -17.74 -0.35
N GLN A 77 -21.08 -16.44 -0.38
CA GLN A 77 -22.25 -15.88 0.31
C GLN A 77 -23.54 -15.90 -0.52
N GLU A 78 -23.51 -16.45 -1.74
CA GLU A 78 -24.65 -16.54 -2.66
C GLU A 78 -25.36 -15.20 -2.93
N TRP A 79 -24.61 -14.10 -2.96
CA TRP A 79 -25.21 -12.77 -3.10
C TRP A 79 -25.88 -12.55 -4.46
N SER A 80 -27.06 -11.95 -4.44
CA SER A 80 -27.71 -11.45 -5.65
C SER A 80 -26.87 -10.35 -6.33
N LYS A 81 -27.18 -10.03 -7.59
CA LYS A 81 -26.51 -8.93 -8.31
C LYS A 81 -26.60 -7.58 -7.56
N LYS A 82 -27.72 -7.31 -6.91
CA LYS A 82 -27.94 -6.08 -6.15
C LYS A 82 -27.07 -6.05 -4.89
N GLU A 83 -27.07 -7.13 -4.12
CA GLU A 83 -26.26 -7.26 -2.90
C GLU A 83 -24.78 -7.22 -3.23
N LYS A 84 -24.33 -7.98 -4.23
CA LYS A 84 -22.95 -7.99 -4.70
C LYS A 84 -22.46 -6.58 -5.02
N LYS A 85 -23.31 -5.72 -5.59
CA LYS A 85 -22.96 -4.33 -5.88
C LYS A 85 -22.77 -3.50 -4.61
N GLU A 86 -23.71 -3.56 -3.67
CA GLU A 86 -23.64 -2.80 -2.42
C GLU A 86 -22.50 -3.27 -1.52
N ARG A 87 -22.34 -4.59 -1.36
CA ARG A 87 -21.25 -5.22 -0.60
C ARG A 87 -19.89 -4.88 -1.17
N ARG A 88 -19.78 -4.66 -2.50
CA ARG A 88 -18.52 -4.23 -3.12
C ARG A 88 -18.10 -2.85 -2.64
N PHE A 89 -19.06 -1.94 -2.46
CA PHE A 89 -18.77 -0.60 -1.97
C PHE A 89 -18.33 -0.66 -0.51
N GLU A 90 -19.03 -1.44 0.33
CA GLU A 90 -18.64 -1.67 1.73
C GLU A 90 -17.24 -2.28 1.84
N ALA A 91 -16.92 -3.25 0.98
CA ALA A 91 -15.61 -3.88 0.96
C ALA A 91 -14.50 -2.88 0.61
N VAL A 92 -14.75 -2.00 -0.37
CA VAL A 92 -13.80 -0.92 -0.73
C VAL A 92 -13.63 0.06 0.43
N GLU A 93 -14.71 0.47 1.08
CA GLU A 93 -14.68 1.38 2.24
C GLU A 93 -13.89 0.77 3.39
N ALA A 94 -14.19 -0.47 3.76
CA ALA A 94 -13.53 -1.18 4.85
C ALA A 94 -12.05 -1.43 4.60
N GLU A 95 -11.66 -1.79 3.37
CA GLU A 95 -10.24 -1.96 3.04
C GLU A 95 -9.53 -0.61 3.11
N ILE A 96 -10.08 0.47 2.56
CA ILE A 96 -9.48 1.80 2.69
C ILE A 96 -9.32 2.17 4.17
N GLU A 97 -10.37 2.03 4.97
CA GLU A 97 -10.35 2.32 6.39
C GLU A 97 -9.28 1.50 7.14
N LEU A 98 -9.08 0.24 6.79
CA LEU A 98 -8.03 -0.60 7.37
C LEU A 98 -6.62 -0.07 7.09
N TYR A 99 -6.34 0.35 5.85
CA TYR A 99 -4.98 0.77 5.45
C TYR A 99 -4.69 2.24 5.70
N VAL A 100 -5.72 3.07 5.63
CA VAL A 100 -5.63 4.53 5.74
C VAL A 100 -5.97 5.00 7.15
N GLY A 101 -6.82 4.26 7.85
CA GLY A 101 -7.49 4.73 9.05
C GLY A 101 -8.64 5.69 8.73
N THR A 102 -9.38 6.03 9.77
CA THR A 102 -10.43 7.06 9.72
C THR A 102 -9.89 8.46 10.06
N ASP A 103 -8.71 8.54 10.67
CA ASP A 103 -8.11 9.79 11.11
C ASP A 103 -7.29 10.47 10.01
N MET A 104 -7.95 11.42 9.35
CA MET A 104 -7.33 12.32 8.38
C MET A 104 -6.39 13.36 9.01
N SER A 105 -6.06 13.28 10.30
CA SER A 105 -5.09 14.14 10.97
C SER A 105 -3.67 13.53 11.02
N ASP A 106 -3.53 12.24 10.70
CA ASP A 106 -2.23 11.58 10.67
C ASP A 106 -1.39 12.04 9.45
N LEU A 107 -0.36 12.84 9.74
CA LEU A 107 0.57 13.33 8.73
C LEU A 107 1.39 12.21 8.09
N LYS A 108 1.89 11.24 8.85
CA LYS A 108 2.79 10.20 8.33
C LYS A 108 2.04 9.31 7.35
N MET A 109 0.82 8.93 7.71
CA MET A 109 -0.09 8.21 6.84
C MET A 109 -0.34 9.00 5.53
N LEU A 110 -0.69 10.29 5.65
CA LEU A 110 -0.99 11.10 4.46
C LEU A 110 0.23 11.29 3.56
N GLN A 111 1.42 11.41 4.15
CA GLN A 111 2.69 11.46 3.42
C GLN A 111 2.98 10.15 2.68
N LYS A 112 2.71 9.00 3.30
CA LYS A 112 2.82 7.67 2.65
C LYS A 112 1.91 7.59 1.42
N VAL A 113 0.66 8.06 1.52
CA VAL A 113 -0.26 8.11 0.38
C VAL A 113 0.21 9.11 -0.68
N CYS A 114 0.76 10.26 -0.27
CA CYS A 114 1.32 11.21 -1.22
C CYS A 114 2.46 10.57 -2.03
N GLY A 115 3.39 9.89 -1.36
CA GLY A 115 4.48 9.16 -2.01
C GLY A 115 3.98 8.05 -2.93
N ALA A 116 2.97 7.27 -2.48
CA ALA A 116 2.36 6.23 -3.32
C ALA A 116 1.69 6.81 -4.58
N CYS A 117 1.21 8.06 -4.53
CA CYS A 117 0.61 8.78 -5.65
C CYS A 117 1.63 9.63 -6.45
N ASP A 118 2.93 9.33 -6.35
CA ASP A 118 4.01 10.04 -7.05
C ASP A 118 4.00 11.58 -6.82
N ILE A 119 3.58 12.03 -5.63
CA ILE A 119 3.67 13.46 -5.26
C ILE A 119 5.08 13.74 -4.73
N ASP A 120 5.82 14.54 -5.48
CA ASP A 120 7.16 15.03 -5.12
C ASP A 120 7.25 16.56 -5.28
N PRO A 121 7.76 17.31 -4.28
CA PRO A 121 8.19 16.85 -2.95
C PRO A 121 7.00 16.45 -2.07
N ILE A 122 7.23 15.45 -1.20
CA ILE A 122 6.24 15.03 -0.20
C ILE A 122 5.91 16.22 0.73
N PRO A 123 4.65 16.64 0.85
CA PRO A 123 4.32 17.82 1.64
C PRO A 123 4.55 17.64 3.15
N SER A 124 4.95 18.72 3.83
CA SER A 124 5.31 18.69 5.26
C SER A 124 4.16 18.89 6.26
N SER A 125 2.91 19.03 5.80
CA SER A 125 1.76 19.22 6.69
C SER A 125 0.50 18.55 6.19
N VAL A 126 -0.42 18.24 7.11
CA VAL A 126 -1.70 17.55 6.85
C VAL A 126 -2.50 18.29 5.79
N THR A 127 -2.61 19.61 5.94
CA THR A 127 -3.35 20.47 5.00
C THR A 127 -2.73 20.45 3.61
N LYS A 128 -1.40 20.47 3.50
CA LYS A 128 -0.72 20.42 2.20
C LYS A 128 -0.86 19.04 1.55
N CYS A 129 -0.76 17.95 2.31
CA CYS A 129 -0.99 16.60 1.81
C CYS A 129 -2.41 16.44 1.24
N LYS A 130 -3.44 16.84 2.01
CA LYS A 130 -4.84 16.79 1.54
C LYS A 130 -5.05 17.59 0.26
N LYS A 131 -4.45 18.79 0.16
CA LYS A 131 -4.54 19.62 -1.04
C LYS A 131 -3.86 18.96 -2.24
N ALA A 132 -2.68 18.36 -2.05
CA ALA A 132 -1.97 17.66 -3.11
C ALA A 132 -2.73 16.41 -3.58
N LEU A 133 -3.22 15.57 -2.66
CA LEU A 133 -4.06 14.42 -3.00
C LEU A 133 -5.36 14.82 -3.73
N ALA A 134 -5.91 16.00 -3.42
CA ALA A 134 -7.06 16.56 -4.11
C ALA A 134 -6.79 17.03 -5.55
N THR A 135 -5.55 17.04 -6.05
CA THR A 135 -5.23 17.32 -7.46
C THR A 135 -4.96 16.06 -8.28
N VAL A 136 -4.56 14.96 -7.63
CA VAL A 136 -4.23 13.71 -8.33
C VAL A 136 -5.49 13.03 -8.87
N HIS A 137 -5.44 12.47 -10.07
CA HIS A 137 -6.52 11.62 -10.57
C HIS A 137 -6.14 10.16 -10.32
N VAL A 138 -6.79 9.50 -9.36
CA VAL A 138 -6.59 8.08 -9.03
C VAL A 138 -7.92 7.35 -9.08
N ASN A 139 -7.90 6.07 -9.49
CA ASN A 139 -9.06 5.21 -9.36
C ASN A 139 -9.07 4.53 -7.97
N ILE A 140 -10.18 4.67 -7.23
CA ILE A 140 -10.33 4.13 -5.87
C ILE A 140 -10.09 2.61 -5.81
N TYR A 141 -10.52 1.84 -6.82
CA TYR A 141 -10.29 0.39 -6.84
C TYR A 141 -8.81 0.03 -7.04
N ASN A 142 -8.09 0.79 -7.87
CA ASN A 142 -6.65 0.59 -8.00
C ASN A 142 -5.91 1.00 -6.72
N PHE A 143 -6.38 2.02 -6.01
CA PHE A 143 -5.84 2.37 -4.71
C PHE A 143 -6.04 1.24 -3.68
N VAL A 144 -7.23 0.65 -3.59
CA VAL A 144 -7.48 -0.54 -2.75
C VAL A 144 -6.57 -1.70 -3.13
N GLU A 145 -6.38 -1.94 -4.42
CA GLU A 145 -5.49 -2.99 -4.90
C GLU A 145 -4.03 -2.74 -4.48
N HIS A 146 -3.55 -1.49 -4.56
CA HIS A 146 -2.25 -1.09 -4.04
C HIS A 146 -2.16 -1.28 -2.53
N CYS A 147 -3.19 -0.92 -1.78
CA CYS A 147 -3.20 -1.11 -0.34
C CYS A 147 -3.07 -2.58 0.06
N ARG A 148 -3.75 -3.49 -0.65
CA ARG A 148 -3.63 -4.95 -0.43
C ARG A 148 -2.27 -5.50 -0.85
N HIS A 149 -1.73 -5.00 -1.97
CA HIS A 149 -0.51 -5.55 -2.59
C HIS A 149 0.52 -4.46 -2.89
N PRO A 150 1.05 -3.74 -1.88
CA PRO A 150 1.85 -2.53 -2.10
C PRO A 150 3.16 -2.81 -2.84
N SER A 151 3.70 -4.02 -2.73
CA SER A 151 4.91 -4.45 -3.44
C SER A 151 4.67 -4.90 -4.89
N ARG A 152 3.41 -5.21 -5.28
CA ARG A 152 3.08 -5.75 -6.61
C ARG A 152 2.28 -4.77 -7.47
N VAL A 153 1.54 -3.86 -6.84
CA VAL A 153 0.63 -2.94 -7.53
C VAL A 153 0.96 -1.52 -7.10
N SER A 154 1.33 -0.67 -8.06
CA SER A 154 1.46 0.77 -7.83
C SER A 154 0.13 1.50 -7.97
N VAL A 155 0.01 2.64 -7.30
CA VAL A 155 -1.12 3.56 -7.53
C VAL A 155 -0.94 4.19 -8.92
N ARG A 156 -1.97 4.08 -9.75
CA ARG A 156 -2.02 4.67 -11.07
C ARG A 156 -2.58 6.07 -10.96
N THR A 157 -1.72 7.04 -11.20
CA THR A 157 -2.12 8.44 -11.36
C THR A 157 -2.38 8.74 -12.85
N PHE A 158 -3.36 9.60 -13.10
CA PHE A 158 -3.73 10.02 -14.46
C PHE A 158 -3.53 11.52 -14.64
N GLN A 159 -3.06 11.90 -15.83
CA GLN A 159 -2.79 13.31 -16.15
C GLN A 159 -4.08 14.12 -16.36
N SER A 160 -5.21 13.45 -16.60
CA SER A 160 -6.51 14.10 -16.77
C SER A 160 -7.67 13.25 -16.30
N LEU A 161 -8.78 13.93 -15.98
CA LEU A 161 -10.05 13.30 -15.67
C LEU A 161 -10.55 12.38 -16.80
N ASN A 162 -10.27 12.73 -18.06
CA ASN A 162 -10.65 11.92 -19.22
C ASN A 162 -9.90 10.58 -19.26
N GLN A 163 -8.60 10.58 -18.95
CA GLN A 163 -7.82 9.34 -18.85
C GLN A 163 -8.33 8.47 -17.69
N LEU A 164 -8.56 9.05 -16.53
CA LEU A 164 -9.14 8.34 -15.38
C LEU A 164 -10.53 7.76 -15.74
N ARG A 165 -11.38 8.53 -16.43
CA ARG A 165 -12.70 8.07 -16.88
C ARG A 165 -12.59 6.89 -17.84
N LYS A 166 -11.69 6.96 -18.84
CA LYS A 166 -11.45 5.87 -19.80
C LYS A 166 -11.00 4.59 -19.11
N TYR A 167 -10.17 4.71 -18.07
CA TYR A 167 -9.74 3.57 -17.26
C TYR A 167 -10.87 2.99 -16.39
N SER A 168 -11.74 3.85 -15.86
CA SER A 168 -12.70 3.45 -14.82
C SER A 168 -14.02 2.91 -15.37
N VAL A 169 -14.50 3.45 -16.49
CA VAL A 169 -15.82 3.13 -17.04
C VAL A 169 -15.76 1.85 -17.88
N PRO A 170 -16.73 0.92 -17.74
CA PRO A 170 -17.91 0.97 -16.86
C PRO A 170 -17.73 0.29 -15.49
N ASN A 171 -16.61 -0.41 -15.26
CA ASN A 171 -16.54 -1.46 -14.24
C ASN A 171 -16.00 -1.01 -12.87
N TYR A 172 -15.32 0.13 -12.81
CA TYR A 172 -14.57 0.59 -11.62
C TYR A 172 -15.05 1.98 -11.17
N ILE A 173 -16.37 2.12 -11.05
CA ILE A 173 -17.03 3.37 -10.63
C ILE A 173 -17.52 3.23 -9.19
N PHE A 174 -16.97 4.06 -8.31
CA PHE A 174 -17.43 4.16 -6.92
C PHE A 174 -18.53 5.23 -6.80
N PRO A 175 -19.62 4.99 -6.04
CA PRO A 175 -20.77 5.87 -6.01
C PRO A 175 -20.49 7.19 -5.29
N LEU A 176 -20.97 8.29 -5.89
CA LEU A 176 -20.73 9.65 -5.42
C LEU A 176 -21.28 9.91 -4.00
N SER A 177 -22.41 9.31 -3.65
CA SER A 177 -23.04 9.47 -2.33
C SER A 177 -22.16 8.92 -1.22
N ARG A 178 -21.68 7.67 -1.37
CA ARG A 178 -20.76 7.02 -0.43
C ARG A 178 -19.42 7.74 -0.36
N ALA A 179 -18.85 8.12 -1.51
CA ALA A 179 -17.59 8.84 -1.53
C ALA A 179 -17.61 10.17 -0.78
N LYS A 180 -18.77 10.82 -0.68
CA LYS A 180 -18.93 12.07 0.07
C LYS A 180 -19.12 11.87 1.57
N ALA A 181 -19.58 10.69 1.99
CA ALA A 181 -19.75 10.33 3.39
C ALA A 181 -18.40 10.05 4.05
N ASP A 182 -17.49 9.41 3.32
CA ASP A 182 -16.14 9.13 3.80
C ASP A 182 -15.18 10.32 3.62
N LYS A 183 -14.40 10.66 4.66
CA LYS A 183 -13.52 11.84 4.66
C LYS A 183 -12.30 11.67 3.74
N PHE A 184 -11.74 10.46 3.64
CA PHE A 184 -10.57 10.18 2.82
C PHE A 184 -10.95 9.99 1.35
N ILE A 185 -11.93 9.13 1.07
CA ILE A 185 -12.41 8.85 -0.29
C ILE A 185 -12.89 10.16 -0.94
N LYS A 186 -13.49 11.08 -0.17
CA LYS A 186 -13.87 12.40 -0.66
C LYS A 186 -12.70 13.23 -1.21
N VAL A 187 -11.49 13.08 -0.66
CA VAL A 187 -10.28 13.79 -1.15
C VAL A 187 -9.88 13.25 -2.52
N LEU A 188 -9.94 11.93 -2.71
CA LEU A 188 -9.58 11.25 -3.96
C LEU A 188 -10.70 11.30 -5.02
N LEU A 189 -11.92 11.64 -4.61
CA LEU A 189 -13.10 11.62 -5.47
C LEU A 189 -12.96 12.54 -6.69
N ARG A 190 -13.21 11.97 -7.87
CA ARG A 190 -13.30 12.70 -9.14
C ARG A 190 -14.63 12.38 -9.84
N PRO A 191 -15.53 13.36 -10.02
CA PRO A 191 -16.81 13.11 -10.65
C PRO A 191 -16.65 12.90 -12.17
N PHE A 192 -16.99 11.72 -12.68
CA PHE A 192 -16.93 11.43 -14.13
C PHE A 192 -18.09 12.03 -14.91
N PHE A 193 -19.27 12.08 -14.28
CA PHE A 193 -20.48 12.60 -14.89
C PHE A 193 -20.71 13.99 -14.31
N GLY A 194 -20.67 15.02 -15.17
CA GLY A 194 -21.02 16.38 -14.76
C GLY A 194 -22.39 16.38 -14.09
N ARG A 195 -22.61 17.31 -13.15
CA ARG A 195 -23.95 17.57 -12.64
C ARG A 195 -24.83 17.89 -13.86
N ARG A 196 -25.76 17.01 -14.23
CA ARG A 196 -26.90 17.43 -15.04
C ARG A 196 -27.57 18.50 -14.20
N ARG A 197 -27.48 19.77 -14.63
CA ARG A 197 -28.29 20.84 -14.07
C ARG A 197 -29.73 20.38 -14.26
N LYS A 198 -30.43 20.14 -13.14
CA LYS A 198 -31.89 20.04 -13.16
C LYS A 198 -32.44 21.45 -13.36
#